data_AF-A0A820N7J1-F1
#
_entry.id   AF-A0A820N7J1-F1
#
_cell.length_a   1.000
_cell.length_b   1.000
_cell.length_c   1.000
_cell.angle_alpha   90.00
_cell.angle_beta   90.00
_cell.angle_gamma   90.00
#
_symmetry.space_group_name_H-M   'P 1'
#
loop_
_entity.id
_entity.type
_entity.pdbx_description
1 polymer ?
#
loop_
_entity_poly.entity_id
_entity_poly.type
_entity_poly.pdbx_seq_one_letter_code
_entity_poly.pdbx_strand_id
1 'polypeptide(L)'
;MADISSDVKYLRKQYNAGKNKANKIIIQYQGSRARNGDLLKKADTQVAPTVQINLKTDPQMPFFTLLMVDPDAPRRGNEIAGPW
;
A
#
# COMPACT_ATOMS: atom_id res chain seq x y z
N MET A 1 20.67 -25.12 12.61
CA MET A 1 19.51 -24.90 11.74
C MET A 1 18.65 -23.84 12.42
N ALA A 2 18.39 -22.69 11.78
CA ALA A 2 17.54 -21.65 12.36
C ALA A 2 16.08 -22.14 12.39
N ASP A 3 15.40 -21.98 13.52
CA ASP A 3 14.00 -22.38 13.69
C ASP A 3 13.09 -21.38 12.97
N ILE A 4 12.70 -21.72 11.74
CA ILE A 4 11.80 -20.93 10.90
C ILE A 4 10.46 -20.63 11.63
N SER A 5 10.07 -21.47 12.59
CA SER A 5 8.85 -21.30 13.39
C SER A 5 8.89 -20.07 14.30
N SER A 6 10.04 -19.75 14.90
CA SER A 6 10.18 -18.56 15.76
C SER A 6 10.13 -17.27 14.95
N ASP A 7 10.75 -17.28 13.78
CA ASP A 7 10.83 -16.11 12.90
C ASP A 7 9.47 -15.76 12.31
N VAL A 8 8.71 -16.78 11.86
CA VAL A 8 7.33 -16.57 11.36
C VAL A 8 6.41 -16.03 12.46
N LYS A 9 6.53 -16.52 13.70
CA LYS A 9 5.75 -15.99 14.84
C LYS A 9 6.13 -14.55 15.16
N TYR A 10 7.42 -14.23 15.13
CA TYR A 10 7.92 -12.89 15.36
C TYR A 10 7.39 -11.91 14.30
N LEU A 11 7.53 -12.25 13.02
CA LEU A 11 7.03 -11.43 11.90
C LEU A 11 5.52 -11.22 11.97
N ARG A 12 4.75 -12.26 12.33
CA ARG A 12 3.29 -12.17 12.49
C ARG A 12 2.90 -11.25 13.64
N LYS A 13 3.63 -11.29 14.75
CA LYS A 13 3.43 -10.39 15.89
C LYS A 13 3.70 -8.94 15.49
N GLN A 14 4.79 -8.68 14.77
CA GLN A 14 5.13 -7.34 14.28
C GLN A 14 4.09 -6.82 13.27
N TYR A 15 3.65 -7.66 12.32
CA TYR A 15 2.60 -7.34 11.37
C TYR A 15 1.29 -6.95 12.08
N ASN A 16 0.85 -7.74 13.05
CA ASN A 16 -0.39 -7.49 13.79
C ASN A 16 -0.29 -6.23 14.67
N ALA A 17 0.85 -5.99 15.32
CA ALA A 17 1.09 -4.78 16.10
C ALA A 17 1.09 -3.51 15.22
N GLY A 18 1.71 -3.58 14.04
CA GLY A 18 1.73 -2.49 13.06
C GLY A 18 0.35 -2.21 12.46
N LYS A 19 -0.42 -3.25 12.11
CA LYS A 19 -1.78 -3.14 11.57
C LYS A 19 -2.72 -2.37 12.52
N ASN A 20 -2.55 -2.55 13.83
CA ASN A 20 -3.40 -1.87 14.81
C ASN A 20 -3.05 -0.39 14.97
N LYS A 21 -1.82 0.02 14.62
CA LYS A 21 -1.33 1.42 14.73
C LYS A 21 -1.32 2.20 13.41
N ALA A 22 -1.47 1.54 12.25
CA ALA A 22 -1.39 2.21 10.96
C ALA A 22 -2.58 3.15 10.67
N ASN A 23 -2.27 4.31 10.08
CA ASN A 23 -3.26 5.23 9.51
C ASN A 23 -3.98 4.56 8.34
N LYS A 24 -5.26 4.88 8.16
CA LYS A 24 -6.06 4.34 7.06
C LYS A 24 -5.95 5.28 5.86
N ILE A 25 -5.49 4.76 4.73
CA ILE A 25 -5.43 5.49 3.46
C ILE A 25 -6.64 5.10 2.59
N ILE A 26 -7.28 6.08 1.98
CA ILE A 26 -8.36 5.92 1.03
C ILE A 26 -7.94 6.60 -0.26
N ILE A 27 -7.94 5.85 -1.36
CA ILE A 27 -7.55 6.31 -2.70
C ILE A 27 -8.80 6.23 -3.59
N GLN A 28 -9.18 7.37 -4.15
CA GLN A 28 -10.39 7.51 -4.97
C GLN A 28 -10.04 8.09 -6.33
N TYR A 29 -10.30 7.32 -7.39
CA TYR A 29 -10.27 7.77 -8.77
C TYR A 29 -11.67 8.23 -9.21
N GLN A 30 -11.78 8.75 -10.43
CA GLN A 30 -13.07 9.15 -10.99
C GLN A 30 -14.00 7.93 -11.06
N GLY A 31 -15.05 7.92 -10.23
CA GLY A 31 -16.04 6.84 -10.17
C GLY A 31 -15.59 5.53 -9.48
N SER A 32 -14.30 5.33 -9.24
CA SER A 32 -13.75 4.06 -8.77
C SER A 32 -12.84 4.21 -7.55
N ARG A 33 -13.11 3.43 -6.49
CA ARG A 33 -12.27 3.39 -5.29
C ARG A 33 -11.22 2.29 -5.41
N ALA A 34 -9.95 2.62 -5.25
CA ALA A 34 -8.90 1.61 -5.19
C ALA A 34 -8.93 0.87 -3.84
N ARG A 35 -9.01 -0.45 -3.89
CA ARG A 35 -8.86 -1.36 -2.74
C ARG A 35 -7.85 -2.44 -3.08
N ASN A 36 -7.32 -3.09 -2.05
CA ASN A 36 -6.24 -4.06 -2.21
C ASN A 36 -6.67 -5.23 -3.12
N GLY A 37 -6.11 -5.28 -4.33
CA GLY A 37 -6.38 -6.31 -5.34
C GLY A 37 -7.57 -6.04 -6.27
N ASP A 38 -8.26 -4.91 -6.14
CA ASP A 38 -9.36 -4.56 -7.05
C ASP A 38 -8.84 -4.28 -8.45
N LEU A 39 -9.47 -4.87 -9.47
CA LEU A 39 -9.23 -4.51 -10.86
C LEU A 39 -9.96 -3.20 -11.16
N LEU A 40 -9.20 -2.16 -11.52
CA LEU A 40 -9.74 -0.87 -11.95
C LEU A 40 -9.72 -0.76 -13.47
N LYS A 41 -10.71 -0.06 -14.02
CA LYS A 41 -10.72 0.25 -15.46
C LYS A 41 -9.65 1.29 -15.74
N LYS A 42 -8.84 1.06 -16.79
CA LYS A 42 -7.79 2.00 -17.22
C LYS A 42 -8.31 3.42 -17.48
N ALA A 43 -9.55 3.56 -17.96
CA ALA A 43 -10.16 4.87 -18.22
C ALA A 43 -10.32 5.70 -16.93
N ASP A 44 -10.63 5.06 -15.81
CA ASP A 44 -10.88 5.74 -14.52
C ASP A 44 -9.56 6.22 -13.88
N THR A 45 -8.43 5.62 -14.26
CA THR A 45 -7.10 5.84 -13.66
C THR A 45 -6.20 6.78 -14.47
N GLN A 46 -6.73 7.47 -15.48
CA GLN A 46 -5.94 8.38 -16.34
C GLN A 46 -5.54 9.69 -15.63
N VAL A 47 -6.24 10.05 -14.56
CA VAL A 47 -5.96 11.23 -13.75
C VAL A 47 -5.51 10.83 -12.35
N ALA A 48 -4.75 11.70 -11.69
CA ALA A 48 -4.33 11.47 -10.32
C ALA A 48 -5.55 11.28 -9.38
N PRO A 49 -5.50 10.34 -8.42
CA PRO A 49 -6.60 10.12 -7.49
C PRO A 49 -6.63 11.19 -6.39
N THR A 50 -7.78 11.32 -5.74
CA THR A 50 -7.85 11.94 -4.43
C THR A 50 -7.38 10.94 -3.37
N VAL A 51 -6.49 11.40 -2.48
CA VAL A 51 -5.97 10.59 -1.37
C VAL A 51 -6.38 11.20 -0.05
N GLN A 52 -7.09 10.42 0.76
CA GLN A 52 -7.50 10.78 2.11
C GLN A 52 -6.77 9.89 3.12
N ILE A 53 -6.15 10.51 4.13
CA ILE A 53 -5.47 9.81 5.22
C ILE A 53 -6.27 10.03 6.50
N ASN A 54 -6.83 8.96 7.05
CA ASN A 54 -7.50 8.99 8.35
C ASN A 54 -6.48 8.63 9.44
N LEU A 55 -6.06 9.64 10.19
CA LEU A 55 -5.11 9.51 11.28
C LEU A 55 -5.77 8.80 12.48
N LYS A 56 -5.02 7.88 13.12
CA LYS A 56 -5.47 7.22 14.36
C LYS A 56 -5.06 7.94 15.64
N THR A 57 -4.12 8.89 15.57
CA THR A 57 -3.56 9.59 16.72
C THR A 57 -3.47 11.11 16.47
N ASP A 58 -3.25 11.84 17.56
CA ASP A 58 -3.24 13.30 17.71
C ASP A 58 -2.49 14.06 16.57
N PRO A 59 -3.00 15.22 16.09
CA PRO A 59 -2.66 15.82 14.82
C PRO A 59 -1.51 16.83 14.93
N GLN A 60 -0.44 16.54 15.68
CA GLN A 60 0.82 17.26 15.49
C GLN A 60 1.31 16.95 14.07
N MET A 61 0.88 17.78 13.11
CA MET A 61 0.75 17.45 11.69
C MET A 61 2.00 16.76 11.15
N PRO A 62 2.00 15.42 11.04
CA PRO A 62 3.10 14.74 10.43
C PRO A 62 3.09 15.06 8.93
N PHE A 63 4.26 15.41 8.39
CA PHE A 63 4.45 15.42 6.95
C PHE A 63 4.52 13.99 6.45
N PHE A 64 3.85 13.72 5.33
CA PHE A 64 3.85 12.40 4.69
C PHE A 64 4.40 12.51 3.28
N THR A 65 5.04 11.44 2.83
CA THR A 65 5.39 11.23 1.43
C THR A 65 4.52 10.11 0.89
N LEU A 66 3.89 10.33 -0.26
CA LEU A 66 3.13 9.32 -0.99
C LEU A 66 3.94 8.85 -2.20
N LEU A 67 4.07 7.54 -2.35
CA LEU A 67 4.66 6.91 -3.54
C LEU A 67 3.62 6.00 -4.19
N MET A 68 3.50 6.10 -5.52
CA MET A 68 2.76 5.17 -6.36
C MET A 68 3.79 4.50 -7.27
N VAL A 69 3.77 3.17 -7.32
CA VAL A 69 4.76 2.37 -8.04
C VAL A 69 4.08 1.26 -8.83
N ASP A 70 4.66 0.90 -9.97
CA ASP A 70 4.32 -0.32 -10.70
C ASP A 70 5.47 -1.34 -10.57
N PRO A 71 5.34 -2.33 -9.66
CA PRO A 71 6.37 -3.34 -9.47
C PRO A 71 6.38 -4.40 -10.58
N ASP A 72 5.35 -4.44 -11.43
CA ASP A 72 5.18 -5.47 -12.45
C ASP A 72 5.51 -4.93 -13.85
N ALA A 73 6.13 -3.76 -13.97
CA ALA A 73 6.44 -3.17 -15.28
C ALA A 73 7.80 -3.68 -15.86
N PRO A 74 7.89 -3.88 -17.20
CA PRO A 74 6.85 -3.67 -18.20
C PRO A 74 5.79 -4.79 -18.23
N ARG A 75 6.10 -5.95 -17.63
CA ARG A 75 5.17 -7.06 -17.44
C ARG A 75 5.62 -7.93 -16.26
N ARG A 76 4.63 -8.47 -15.55
CA ARG A 76 4.82 -9.42 -14.46
C ARG A 76 5.64 -10.64 -14.90
N GLY A 77 6.62 -11.02 -14.09
CA GLY A 77 7.53 -12.14 -14.31
C GLY A 77 8.68 -11.88 -15.29
N ASN A 78 8.82 -10.64 -15.78
CA ASN A 78 9.94 -10.21 -16.62
C ASN A 78 10.16 -8.70 -16.45
N GLU A 79 10.33 -8.31 -15.18
CA GLU A 79 10.64 -6.97 -14.73
C GLU A 79 12.09 -6.65 -15.12
N ILE A 80 12.30 -5.65 -16.01
CA ILE A 80 13.62 -5.34 -16.58
C ILE A 80 14.29 -4.17 -15.82
N ALA A 81 13.48 -3.37 -15.14
CA ALA A 81 13.90 -2.32 -14.23
C ALA A 81 13.15 -2.51 -12.91
N GLY A 82 13.63 -1.92 -11.82
CA GLY A 82 12.91 -1.90 -10.54
C GLY A 82 11.51 -1.26 -10.66
N PRO A 83 10.82 -0.99 -9.53
CA PRO A 83 9.49 -0.37 -9.58
C PRO A 83 9.52 0.89 -10.44
N TRP A 84 8.59 0.97 -11.40
CA TRP A 84 8.41 2.13 -12.27
C TRP A 84 7.56 3.20 -11.59
#